data_AF-A0A5C5XHE3-F1
#
_entry.id   AF-A0A5C5XHE3-F1
#
_cell.length_a   1.000
_cell.length_b   1.000
_cell.length_c   1.000
_cell.angle_alpha   90.00
_cell.angle_beta   90.00
_cell.angle_gamma   90.00
#
_symmetry.space_group_name_H-M   'P 1'
#
loop_
_entity.id
_entity.type
_entity.pdbx_description
1 polymer ?
#
loop_
_entity_poly.entity_id
_entity_poly.type
_entity_poly.pdbx_seq_one_letter_code
_entity_poly.pdbx_strand_id
1 'polypeptide(L)'
;MEINIRDVRNKFDELINGTASREDASEWAQILYDNDEKETLTILTENGKHKEVEVIRDAYLFLLGCDMKNSPNEYLYDITDILLNKP
;
A
#
# COMPACT_ATOMS: atom_id res chain seq x y z
N MET A 1 -12.10 -10.36 1.93
CA MET A 1 -10.62 -10.52 1.92
C MET A 1 -10.11 -10.15 3.30
N GLU A 2 -9.05 -10.78 3.81
CA GLU A 2 -8.48 -10.44 5.12
C GLU A 2 -7.02 -9.99 4.98
N ILE A 3 -6.64 -8.92 5.69
CA ILE A 3 -5.26 -8.42 5.74
C ILE A 3 -4.89 -7.98 7.14
N ASN A 4 -3.59 -7.92 7.43
CA ASN A 4 -3.02 -7.32 8.63
C ASN A 4 -1.82 -6.42 8.25
N ILE A 5 -1.23 -5.76 9.25
CA ILE A 5 -0.12 -4.83 9.04
C ILE A 5 1.12 -5.49 8.40
N ARG A 6 1.34 -6.79 8.60
CA ARG A 6 2.47 -7.51 7.97
C ARG A 6 2.27 -7.66 6.47
N ASP A 7 1.05 -7.83 6.00
CA ASP A 7 0.76 -7.96 4.56
C ASP A 7 1.13 -6.67 3.82
N VAL A 8 0.75 -5.53 4.40
CA VAL A 8 1.14 -4.20 3.90
C VAL A 8 2.65 -4.02 3.93
N ARG A 9 3.31 -4.36 5.06
CA ARG A 9 4.77 -4.28 5.17
C ARG A 9 5.47 -5.10 4.09
N ASN A 10 5.04 -6.34 3.89
CA ASN A 10 5.63 -7.21 2.87
C ASN A 10 5.54 -6.59 1.48
N LYS A 11 4.41 -5.93 1.16
CA LYS A 11 4.26 -5.26 -0.14
C LYS A 11 5.23 -4.07 -0.29
N PHE A 12 5.42 -3.26 0.76
CA PHE A 12 6.44 -2.21 0.76
C PHE A 12 7.86 -2.79 0.63
N ASP A 13 8.17 -3.87 1.36
CA ASP A 13 9.47 -4.53 1.27
C ASP A 13 9.73 -5.07 -0.14
N GLU A 14 8.72 -5.65 -0.79
CA GLU A 14 8.82 -6.11 -2.18
C GLU A 14 9.10 -4.96 -3.15
N LEU A 15 8.42 -3.82 -2.97
CA LEU A 15 8.60 -2.62 -3.78
C LEU A 15 10.00 -2.01 -3.57
N ILE A 16 10.47 -1.91 -2.32
CA ILE A 16 11.79 -1.38 -1.95
C ILE A 16 12.92 -2.27 -2.48
N ASN A 17 12.75 -3.59 -2.39
CA ASN A 17 13.76 -4.54 -2.85
C ASN A 17 13.70 -4.79 -4.37
N GLY A 18 12.73 -4.19 -5.07
CA GLY A 18 12.52 -4.36 -6.51
C GLY A 18 12.06 -5.77 -6.91
N THR A 19 11.50 -6.54 -5.97
CA THR A 19 10.90 -7.85 -6.26
C THR A 19 9.43 -7.75 -6.69
N ALA A 20 8.82 -6.57 -6.54
CA ALA A 20 7.56 -6.18 -7.16
C ALA A 20 7.72 -4.83 -7.88
N SER A 21 7.03 -4.66 -9.00
CA SER A 21 6.96 -3.37 -9.69
C SER A 21 5.97 -2.41 -9.01
N ARG A 22 5.98 -1.13 -9.41
CA ARG A 22 4.97 -0.15 -8.99
C ARG A 22 3.56 -0.53 -9.46
N GLU A 23 3.47 -1.07 -10.68
CA GLU A 23 2.22 -1.58 -11.26
C GLU A 23 1.69 -2.74 -10.40
N ASP A 24 2.52 -3.73 -10.04
CA ASP A 24 2.14 -4.85 -9.17
C ASP A 24 1.63 -4.38 -7.79
N ALA A 25 2.31 -3.40 -7.20
CA ALA A 25 1.94 -2.86 -5.91
C ALA A 25 0.64 -2.06 -5.96
N SER A 26 0.43 -1.29 -7.03
CA SER A 26 -0.80 -0.54 -7.28
C SER A 26 -1.99 -1.45 -7.56
N GLU A 27 -1.82 -2.50 -8.37
CA GLU A 27 -2.87 -3.50 -8.64
C GLU A 27 -3.30 -4.21 -7.36
N TRP A 28 -2.33 -4.62 -6.53
CA TRP A 28 -2.64 -5.20 -5.21
C TRP A 28 -3.41 -4.22 -4.33
N ALA A 29 -3.01 -2.94 -4.28
CA ALA A 29 -3.68 -1.91 -3.51
C ALA A 29 -5.10 -1.61 -4.04
N GLN A 30 -5.32 -1.66 -5.36
CA GLN A 30 -6.63 -1.49 -5.97
C GLN A 30 -7.60 -2.59 -5.52
N ILE A 31 -7.14 -3.84 -5.39
CA ILE A 31 -7.96 -4.94 -4.87
C ILE A 31 -8.40 -4.65 -3.43
N LEU A 32 -7.50 -4.10 -2.60
CA LEU A 32 -7.85 -3.72 -1.22
C LEU A 32 -8.88 -2.58 -1.20
N TYR A 33 -8.63 -1.53 -1.97
CA TYR A 33 -9.53 -0.38 -2.10
C TYR A 33 -10.94 -0.82 -2.53
N ASP A 34 -11.04 -1.65 -3.57
CA ASP A 34 -12.32 -2.17 -4.06
C ASP A 34 -13.07 -3.00 -3.02
N ASN A 35 -12.36 -3.73 -2.16
CA ASN A 35 -12.96 -4.49 -1.08
C ASN A 35 -13.35 -3.60 0.10
N ASP A 36 -12.60 -2.53 0.41
CA ASP A 36 -12.96 -1.59 1.48
C ASP A 36 -14.20 -0.78 1.09
N GLU A 37 -14.29 -0.29 -0.16
CA GLU A 37 -15.46 0.42 -0.71
C GLU A 37 -16.74 -0.46 -0.71
N LYS A 38 -16.57 -1.78 -0.82
CA LYS A 38 -17.69 -2.75 -0.76
C LYS A 38 -17.98 -3.24 0.65
N GLU A 39 -17.25 -2.76 1.66
CA GLU A 39 -17.31 -3.25 3.05
C GLU A 39 -17.03 -4.76 3.17
N THR A 40 -16.24 -5.34 2.24
CA THR A 40 -15.84 -6.76 2.22
C THR A 40 -14.38 -6.99 2.61
N LEU A 41 -13.66 -5.93 3.00
CA LEU A 41 -12.31 -5.99 3.55
C LEU A 41 -12.36 -6.15 5.08
N THR A 42 -11.78 -7.24 5.57
CA THR A 42 -11.56 -7.45 7.01
C THR A 42 -10.11 -7.08 7.34
N ILE A 43 -9.93 -6.05 8.17
CA ILE A 43 -8.62 -5.67 8.68
C ILE A 43 -8.41 -6.31 10.06
N LEU A 44 -7.48 -7.26 10.11
CA LEU A 44 -7.07 -7.96 11.33
C LEU A 44 -6.09 -7.05 12.10
N THR A 45 -6.44 -6.70 13.34
CA THR A 45 -5.60 -5.85 14.20
C THR A 45 -5.09 -6.63 15.40
N GLU A 46 -3.85 -6.36 15.83
CA GLU A 46 -3.32 -6.92 17.05
C GLU A 46 -3.82 -6.07 18.25
N ASN A 47 -4.75 -6.63 19.02
CA ASN A 47 -5.34 -6.03 20.24
C ASN A 47 -6.39 -4.92 20.01
N GLY A 48 -7.09 -4.89 18.88
CA GLY A 48 -8.23 -3.99 18.66
C GLY A 48 -7.85 -2.51 18.57
N LYS A 49 -6.61 -2.20 18.17
CA LYS A 49 -6.14 -0.83 18.05
C LYS A 49 -6.71 -0.20 16.77
N HIS A 50 -7.72 0.66 16.91
CA HIS A 50 -8.29 1.44 15.79
C HIS A 50 -7.23 2.15 14.94
N LYS A 51 -6.15 2.65 15.57
CA LYS A 51 -5.04 3.31 14.86
C LYS A 51 -4.33 2.40 13.85
N GLU A 52 -4.31 1.08 14.06
CA GLU A 52 -3.70 0.14 13.11
C GLU A 52 -4.52 0.03 11.81
N VAL A 53 -5.85 0.13 11.91
CA VAL A 53 -6.76 0.14 10.75
C VAL A 53 -6.49 1.36 9.88
N GLU A 54 -6.37 2.54 10.49
CA GLU A 54 -6.06 3.79 9.79
C GLU A 54 -4.70 3.70 9.08
N VAL A 55 -3.66 3.20 9.76
CA VAL A 55 -2.33 3.01 9.16
C VAL A 55 -2.37 2.07 7.97
N ILE A 56 -3.11 0.95 8.05
CA ILE A 56 -3.26 0.01 6.94
C ILE A 56 -3.96 0.68 5.75
N ARG A 57 -5.00 1.48 6.01
CA ARG A 57 -5.72 2.24 4.98
C ARG A 57 -4.86 3.26 4.28
N ASP A 58 -4.20 4.12 5.05
CA ASP A 58 -3.28 5.14 4.52
C ASP A 58 -2.17 4.48 3.69
N ALA A 59 -1.68 3.33 4.13
CA ALA A 59 -0.59 2.63 3.47
C ALA A 59 -0.98 2.02 2.11
N TYR A 60 -2.14 1.34 1.99
CA TYR A 60 -2.54 0.86 0.66
C TYR A 60 -3.01 2.01 -0.24
N LEU A 61 -3.57 3.11 0.30
CA LEU A 61 -3.88 4.31 -0.49
C LEU A 61 -2.61 4.93 -1.08
N PHE A 62 -1.51 4.94 -0.32
CA PHE A 62 -0.21 5.34 -0.85
C PHE A 62 0.26 4.42 -1.99
N LEU A 63 0.15 3.10 -1.82
CA LEU A 63 0.54 2.12 -2.84
C LEU A 63 -0.32 2.23 -4.11
N LEU A 64 -1.60 2.57 -3.99
CA LEU A 64 -2.48 2.87 -5.12
C LEU A 64 -1.97 4.07 -5.94
N GLY A 65 -1.42 5.08 -5.26
CA GLY A 65 -0.81 6.25 -5.88
C GLY A 65 0.59 6.01 -6.47
N CYS A 66 1.25 4.89 -6.16
CA CYS A 66 2.63 4.64 -6.58
C CYS A 66 2.80 4.43 -8.08
N ASP A 67 1.77 3.97 -8.79
CA ASP A 67 1.81 3.80 -10.25
C ASP A 67 1.40 5.08 -11.02
N MET A 68 1.00 6.14 -10.33
CA MET A 68 0.65 7.39 -11.00
C MET A 68 1.86 8.01 -11.70
N LYS A 69 1.71 8.34 -12.98
CA LYS A 69 2.75 8.97 -13.80
C LYS A 69 2.54 10.49 -13.84
N ASN A 70 3.61 11.23 -13.61
CA ASN A 70 3.64 12.70 -13.76
C ASN A 70 3.91 13.08 -15.23
N SER A 71 4.72 12.28 -15.94
CA SER A 71 4.99 12.42 -17.36
C SER A 71 5.30 11.04 -17.98
N PRO A 72 5.33 10.90 -19.32
CA PRO A 72 5.79 9.65 -19.94
C PRO A 72 7.22 9.34 -19.48
N ASN A 73 7.39 8.21 -18.79
CA ASN A 73 8.63 7.75 -18.13
C ASN A 73 8.96 8.36 -16.76
N GLU A 74 8.04 9.10 -16.15
CA GLU A 74 8.24 9.71 -14.83
C GLU A 74 7.04 9.43 -13.92
N TYR A 75 7.31 8.89 -12.75
CA TYR A 75 6.31 8.61 -11.74
C TYR A 75 6.14 9.81 -10.79
N LEU A 76 4.93 9.96 -10.25
CA LEU A 76 4.60 10.97 -9.25
C LEU A 76 5.40 10.77 -7.95
N TYR A 77 5.67 9.51 -7.60
CA TYR A 77 6.52 9.12 -6.49
C TYR A 77 7.70 8.30 -6.99
N ASP A 78 8.91 8.64 -6.54
CA ASP A 78 10.10 7.83 -6.79
C ASP A 78 10.40 6.87 -5.61
N ILE A 79 11.41 5.99 -5.75
CA ILE A 79 11.77 5.08 -4.65
C ILE A 79 12.31 5.86 -3.43
N THR A 80 12.86 7.04 -3.67
CA THR A 80 13.43 7.93 -2.66
C THR A 80 12.34 8.48 -1.75
N ASP A 81 11.14 8.78 -2.25
CA ASP A 81 9.98 9.23 -1.46
C ASP A 81 9.53 8.18 -0.43
N ILE A 82 9.71 6.90 -0.77
CA ILE A 82 9.46 5.76 0.12
C ILE A 82 10.57 5.64 1.17
N LEU A 83 11.83 5.90 0.78
CA LEU A 83 13.00 5.78 1.65
C LEU A 83 13.19 6.97 2.62
N LEU A 84 12.75 8.17 2.23
CA LEU A 84 12.89 9.41 3.01
C LEU A 84 11.81 9.56 4.11
N ASN A 85 10.72 8.81 4.02
CA ASN A 85 9.71 8.70 5.07
C ASN A 85 10.07 7.66 6.15
N LYS A 86 11.36 7.45 6.41
CA LYS A 86 11.80 6.70 7.60
C LYS A 86 11.59 7.56 8.84
N PRO A 87 10.87 7.07 9.87
CA PRO A 87 10.78 7.74 11.16
C PRO A 87 12.14 7.85 11.86
#